data_AF-A0A2D4H6V2-F1
#
_entry.id   AF-A0A2D4H6V2-F1
#
_cell.length_a   1.000
_cell.length_b   1.000
_cell.length_c   1.000
_cell.angle_alpha   90.00
_cell.angle_beta   90.00
_cell.angle_gamma   90.00
#
_symmetry.space_group_name_H-M   'P 1'
#
loop_
_entity.id
_entity.type
_entity.pdbx_description
1 polymer ?
#
loop_
_entity_poly.entity_id
_entity_poly.type
_entity_poly.pdbx_seq_one_letter_code
_entity_poly.pdbx_strand_id
1 'polypeptide(L)'
;QEIEPFGKVAGLKINKEKTKIITKNSTKRQNEELARELGIQTTNKIKYLGICLTAKCSTIKADNYDKLIDQIQKDLDRWVNLQFSWMRRIATIKTNVLPKLLYLF
;
A
#
# COMPACT_ATOMS: atom_id res chain seq x y z
N GLN A 1 22.80 8.87 7.69
CA GLN A 1 22.64 10.25 8.22
C GLN A 1 22.65 11.34 7.11
N GLU A 2 22.49 11.00 5.82
CA GLU A 2 22.69 11.98 4.73
C GLU A 2 21.43 12.69 4.21
N ILE A 3 20.23 12.21 4.58
CA ILE A 3 18.98 12.75 4.03
C ILE A 3 18.70 14.17 4.55
N GLU A 4 19.03 14.47 5.81
CA GLU A 4 18.85 15.81 6.36
C GLU A 4 19.78 16.86 5.71
N PRO A 5 21.10 16.62 5.55
CA PRO A 5 21.98 17.48 4.76
C PRO A 5 21.48 17.68 3.33
N PHE A 6 21.07 16.61 2.65
CA PHE A 6 20.55 16.68 1.28
C PHE A 6 19.27 17.52 1.19
N GLY A 7 18.35 17.32 2.15
CA GLY A 7 17.13 18.13 2.26
C GLY A 7 17.44 19.61 2.42
N LYS A 8 18.44 19.98 3.23
CA LYS A 8 18.87 21.37 3.38
C LYS A 8 19.39 21.97 2.07
N VAL A 9 20.22 21.24 1.31
CA VAL A 9 20.73 21.70 0.01
C VAL A 9 19.60 21.86 -1.01
N ALA A 10 18.65 20.92 -1.02
CA ALA A 10 17.50 20.95 -1.93
C ALA A 10 16.37 21.91 -1.49
N GLY A 11 16.45 22.51 -0.30
CA GLY A 11 15.37 23.33 0.27
C GLY A 11 14.13 22.53 0.70
N LEU A 12 14.26 21.22 0.95
CA LEU A 12 13.19 20.32 1.32
C LEU A 12 13.32 19.81 2.77
N LYS A 13 12.18 19.57 3.42
CA LYS A 13 12.11 19.02 4.78
C LYS A 13 11.30 17.74 4.82
N ILE A 14 11.81 16.74 5.53
CA ILE A 14 11.09 15.48 5.78
C ILE A 14 9.90 15.75 6.71
N ASN A 15 8.73 15.26 6.34
CA ASN A 15 7.57 15.22 7.23
C ASN A 15 7.66 13.96 8.11
N LYS A 16 8.06 14.14 9.37
CA LYS A 16 8.25 13.02 10.32
C LYS A 16 6.93 12.36 10.76
N GLU A 17 5.79 13.04 10.65
CA GLU A 17 4.47 12.46 10.95
C GLU A 17 4.00 11.49 9.87
N LYS A 18 4.27 11.83 8.60
CA LYS A 18 3.92 10.98 7.45
C LYS A 18 4.95 9.88 7.21
N THR A 19 6.21 10.13 7.55
CA THR A 19 7.30 9.17 7.37
C THR A 19 7.20 8.07 8.41
N LYS A 20 7.32 6.82 7.96
CA LYS A 20 7.30 5.64 8.82
C LYS A 20 8.39 4.68 8.38
N ILE A 21 8.85 3.85 9.30
CA ILE A 21 9.90 2.85 9.04
C ILE A 21 9.29 1.46 9.22
N ILE A 22 9.51 0.58 8.24
CA ILE A 22 9.33 -0.86 8.40
C ILE A 22 10.71 -1.47 8.57
N THR A 23 10.88 -2.27 9.61
CA THR A 23 12.08 -3.07 9.85
C THR A 23 11.80 -4.54 9.56
N LYS A 24 12.79 -5.25 9.05
CA LYS A 24 12.72 -6.70 8.76
C LYS A 24 13.72 -7.42 9.65
N ASN A 25 13.30 -8.52 10.28
CA ASN A 25 14.12 -9.33 11.17
C ASN A 25 14.76 -8.55 12.34
N SER A 26 14.11 -7.47 12.80
CA SER A 26 14.56 -6.65 13.92
C SER A 26 13.77 -6.96 15.18
N THR A 27 14.44 -6.91 16.33
CA THR A 27 13.79 -7.07 17.63
C THR A 27 13.00 -5.82 18.01
N LYS A 28 12.04 -5.95 18.94
CA LYS A 28 11.29 -4.79 19.46
C LYS A 28 12.20 -3.71 20.02
N ARG A 29 13.24 -4.10 20.76
CA ARG A 29 14.22 -3.18 21.35
C ARG A 29 14.96 -2.37 20.28
N GLN A 30 15.44 -3.02 19.22
CA GLN A 30 16.09 -2.34 18.09
C GLN A 30 15.13 -1.36 17.39
N ASN A 31 13.85 -1.75 17.24
CA ASN A 31 12.84 -0.88 16.62
C ASN A 31 12.54 0.37 17.46
N GLU A 32 12.54 0.25 18.79
CA GLU A 32 12.35 1.36 19.73
C GLU A 32 13.57 2.27 19.79
N GLU A 33 14.78 1.70 19.81
CA GLU A 33 16.03 2.45 19.73
C GLU A 33 16.10 3.26 18.43
N LEU A 34 15.78 2.65 17.28
CA LEU A 34 15.73 3.33 15.98
C LEU A 34 14.66 4.44 15.94
N ALA A 35 13.48 4.18 16.50
CA ALA A 35 12.41 5.17 16.55
C ALA A 35 12.80 6.39 17.40
N ARG A 36 13.51 6.18 18.51
CA ARG A 36 14.04 7.26 19.36
C ARG A 36 15.15 8.04 18.67
N GLU A 37 16.08 7.36 18.01
CA GLU A 37 17.22 7.99 17.34
C GLU A 37 16.77 8.91 16.19
N LEU A 38 15.84 8.44 15.35
CA LEU A 38 15.40 9.18 14.17
C LEU A 38 14.22 10.13 14.46
N GLY A 39 13.51 9.91 15.58
CA GLY A 39 12.23 10.57 15.87
C GLY A 39 11.15 10.23 14.84
N ILE A 40 11.21 9.02 14.26
CA ILE A 40 10.27 8.53 13.24
C ILE A 40 9.65 7.23 13.76
N GLN A 41 8.34 7.06 13.55
CA GLN A 41 7.64 5.87 14.02
C GLN A 41 8.04 4.61 13.23
N THR A 42 8.48 3.57 13.93
CA THR A 42 8.59 2.21 13.39
C THR A 42 7.23 1.51 13.41
N THR A 43 6.85 0.87 12.31
CA THR A 43 5.57 0.17 12.15
C THR A 43 5.74 -1.13 11.38
N ASN A 44 4.77 -2.04 11.51
CA ASN A 44 4.76 -3.30 10.78
C ASN A 44 4.14 -3.19 9.38
N LYS A 45 3.39 -2.10 9.11
CA LYS A 45 2.65 -1.89 7.86
C LYS A 45 2.75 -0.44 7.39
N ILE A 46 3.05 -0.22 6.12
CA ILE A 46 3.11 1.10 5.46
C ILE A 46 2.34 1.01 4.16
N LYS A 47 1.54 2.03 3.87
CA LYS A 47 0.86 2.16 2.59
C LYS A 47 1.74 2.94 1.62
N TYR A 48 2.09 2.33 0.49
CA TYR A 48 2.84 2.94 -0.59
C TYR A 48 2.02 2.87 -1.88
N LEU A 49 1.70 4.03 -2.45
CA LEU A 49 0.90 4.16 -3.68
C LEU A 49 -0.39 3.31 -3.70
N GLY A 50 -1.06 3.15 -2.56
CA GLY A 50 -2.27 2.32 -2.47
C GLY A 50 -2.04 0.90 -1.94
N ILE A 51 -0.83 0.36 -2.05
CA ILE A 51 -0.46 -1.00 -1.65
C ILE A 51 0.07 -0.99 -0.21
N CYS A 52 -0.44 -1.89 0.63
CA CYS A 52 0.05 -2.11 1.97
C CYS A 52 1.27 -3.03 1.97
N LEU A 53 2.44 -2.46 2.18
CA LEU A 53 3.68 -3.17 2.41
C LEU A 53 3.75 -3.59 3.88
N THR A 54 4.14 -4.83 4.14
CA THR A 54 4.26 -5.36 5.49
C THR A 54 5.61 -6.01 5.71
N ALA A 55 6.12 -5.96 6.95
CA ALA A 55 7.37 -6.63 7.32
C ALA A 55 7.30 -8.15 7.10
N LYS A 56 6.09 -8.72 7.24
CA LYS A 56 5.82 -10.15 7.10
C LYS A 56 5.17 -10.43 5.74
N CYS A 57 5.93 -10.99 4.81
CA CYS A 57 5.45 -11.27 3.46
C CYS A 57 4.17 -12.14 3.43
N SER A 58 3.96 -13.00 4.44
CA SER A 58 2.78 -13.87 4.50
C SER A 58 1.45 -13.11 4.59
N THR A 59 1.44 -11.84 5.05
CA THR A 59 0.21 -11.05 5.16
C THR A 59 -0.05 -10.17 3.94
N ILE A 60 0.91 -10.05 3.01
CA ILE A 60 0.79 -9.15 1.85
C ILE A 60 -0.43 -9.52 0.99
N LYS A 61 -0.68 -10.82 0.78
CA LYS A 61 -1.85 -11.29 0.03
C LYS A 61 -3.15 -10.85 0.72
N ALA A 62 -3.32 -11.15 2.00
CA ALA A 62 -4.53 -10.81 2.74
C ALA A 62 -4.73 -9.30 2.88
N ASP A 63 -3.65 -8.55 3.06
CA ASP A 63 -3.71 -7.11 3.24
C ASP A 63 -4.04 -6.33 1.96
N ASN A 64 -3.81 -6.94 0.78
CA ASN A 64 -3.99 -6.30 -0.53
C ASN A 64 -4.94 -7.06 -1.46
N TYR A 65 -4.58 -8.28 -1.85
CA TYR A 65 -5.30 -9.08 -2.85
C TYR A 65 -6.70 -9.42 -2.37
N ASP A 66 -6.84 -9.99 -1.17
CA ASP A 66 -8.14 -10.44 -0.67
C ASP A 66 -9.11 -9.25 -0.53
N LYS A 67 -8.63 -8.08 -0.05
CA LYS A 67 -9.42 -6.84 -0.02
C LYS A 67 -9.79 -6.33 -1.40
N LEU A 68 -8.90 -6.47 -2.39
CA LEU A 68 -9.19 -6.08 -3.76
C LEU A 68 -10.28 -6.98 -4.35
N ILE A 69 -10.24 -8.29 -4.09
CA ILE A 69 -11.27 -9.23 -4.51
C ILE A 69 -12.62 -8.86 -3.88
N ASP A 70 -12.67 -8.55 -2.58
CA ASP A 70 -13.90 -8.09 -1.92
C ASP A 70 -14.47 -6.82 -2.56
N GLN A 71 -13.59 -5.88 -2.95
CA GLN A 71 -14.02 -4.67 -3.64
C GLN A 71 -14.53 -4.97 -5.05
N ILE A 72 -13.88 -5.86 -5.78
CA ILE A 72 -14.33 -6.30 -7.11
C ILE A 72 -15.70 -6.96 -7.02
N GLN A 73 -15.94 -7.83 -6.04
CA GLN A 73 -17.26 -8.44 -5.84
C GLN A 73 -18.34 -7.38 -5.63
N LYS A 74 -18.11 -6.41 -4.74
CA LYS A 74 -19.04 -5.29 -4.52
C LYS A 74 -19.27 -4.43 -5.77
N ASP A 75 -18.22 -4.18 -6.55
CA ASP A 75 -18.32 -3.44 -7.81
C ASP A 75 -19.16 -4.22 -8.83
N LEU A 76 -18.97 -5.54 -8.94
CA LEU A 76 -19.74 -6.41 -9.81
C LEU A 76 -21.22 -6.46 -9.41
N ASP A 77 -21.52 -6.62 -8.12
CA ASP A 77 -22.90 -6.62 -7.61
C ASP A 77 -23.64 -5.32 -7.94
N ARG A 78 -22.94 -4.18 -7.86
CA ARG A 78 -23.50 -2.88 -8.28
C ARG A 78 -23.75 -2.83 -9.79
N TRP A 79 -22.88 -3.44 -10.59
CA TRP A 79 -22.99 -3.44 -12.05
C TRP A 79 -24.02 -4.40 -12.60
N VAL A 80 -24.49 -5.38 -11.81
CA VAL A 80 -25.61 -6.26 -12.21
C VAL A 80 -26.84 -5.43 -12.58
N ASN A 81 -27.07 -4.31 -11.88
CA ASN A 81 -28.20 -3.42 -12.12
C ASN A 81 -28.06 -2.54 -13.38
N LEU A 82 -26.89 -2.54 -14.04
CA LEU A 82 -26.65 -1.76 -15.25
C LEU A 82 -27.15 -2.51 -16.50
N GLN A 83 -27.89 -1.79 -17.35
CA GLN A 83 -28.40 -2.28 -18.62
C GLN A 83 -27.29 -2.30 -19.68
N PHE A 84 -26.44 -3.33 -19.63
CA PHE A 84 -25.37 -3.57 -20.60
C PHE A 84 -25.65 -4.79 -21.46
N SER A 85 -25.30 -4.70 -22.74
CA SER A 85 -25.18 -5.89 -23.59
C SER A 85 -24.07 -6.81 -23.07
N TRP A 86 -24.16 -8.09 -23.40
CA TRP A 86 -23.21 -9.10 -22.94
C TRP A 86 -21.74 -8.75 -23.28
N MET A 87 -21.49 -8.33 -24.52
CA MET A 87 -20.16 -7.89 -24.97
C MET A 87 -19.63 -6.70 -24.16
N ARG A 88 -20.51 -5.73 -23.85
CA ARG A 88 -20.14 -4.56 -23.06
C ARG A 88 -19.80 -4.95 -21.61
N ARG A 89 -20.50 -5.92 -21.03
CA ARG A 89 -20.16 -6.46 -19.68
C ARG A 89 -18.76 -7.04 -19.66
N ILE A 90 -18.41 -7.89 -20.63
CA ILE A 90 -17.07 -8.50 -20.73
C ILE A 90 -16.00 -7.41 -20.87
N ALA A 91 -16.21 -6.44 -21.76
CA ALA A 91 -15.27 -5.35 -21.98
C ALA A 91 -15.08 -4.49 -20.71
N THR A 92 -16.17 -4.14 -20.01
CA THR A 92 -16.12 -3.36 -18.76
C THR A 92 -15.37 -4.11 -17.67
N ILE A 93 -15.64 -5.41 -17.49
CA ILE A 93 -14.92 -6.23 -16.50
C ILE A 93 -13.44 -6.28 -16.86
N LYS A 94 -13.09 -6.58 -18.12
CA LYS A 94 -11.71 -6.68 -18.57
C LYS A 94 -10.96 -5.35 -18.38
N THR A 95 -11.57 -4.22 -18.67
CA THR A 95 -10.92 -2.90 -18.58
C THR A 95 -10.84 -2.34 -17.17
N ASN A 96 -11.73 -2.73 -16.25
CA ASN A 96 -11.73 -2.22 -14.88
C ASN A 96 -11.08 -3.15 -13.87
N VAL A 97 -11.25 -4.46 -14.02
CA VAL A 97 -10.78 -5.46 -13.05
C VAL A 97 -9.32 -5.86 -13.33
N LEU A 98 -8.99 -6.14 -14.60
CA LEU A 98 -7.65 -6.56 -14.99
C LEU A 98 -6.54 -5.58 -14.55
N PRO A 99 -6.63 -4.25 -14.82
CA PRO A 99 -5.56 -3.35 -14.41
C PRO A 99 -5.41 -3.26 -12.89
N LYS A 100 -6.50 -3.40 -12.11
CA LYS A 100 -6.40 -3.42 -10.64
C LYS A 100 -5.64 -4.64 -10.14
N LEU A 101 -5.86 -5.80 -10.75
CA LEU A 101 -5.14 -7.03 -10.42
C LEU A 101 -3.66 -6.94 -10.82
N LEU A 102 -3.37 -6.46 -12.03
CA LEU A 102 -2.01 -6.24 -12.50
C LEU A 102 -1.26 -5.21 -11.66
N TYR A 103 -1.93 -4.20 -11.13
CA TYR A 103 -1.27 -3.20 -10.27
C TYR A 103 -0.69 -3.78 -8.97
N LEU A 104 -1.22 -4.91 -8.48
CA LEU A 104 -0.69 -5.57 -7.29
C LEU A 104 0.55 -6.45 -7.56
N PHE A 105 0.93 -6.64 -8.83
CA PHE A 105 2.02 -7.55 -9.25
C PHE A 105 2.97 -6.93 -10.27
#